data_AF-A0A4Q6XSX1-F1
#
_entry.id   AF-A0A4Q6XSX1-F1
#
_cell.length_a   1.000
_cell.length_b   1.000
_cell.length_c   1.000
_cell.angle_alpha   90.00
_cell.angle_beta   90.00
_cell.angle_gamma   90.00
#
_symmetry.space_group_name_H-M   'P 1'
#
loop_
_entity.id
_entity.type
_entity.pdbx_description
1 polymer ?
#
loop_
_entity_poly.entity_id
_entity_poly.type
_entity_poly.pdbx_seq_one_letter_code
_entity_poly.pdbx_strand_id
1 'polypeptide(L)'
;MLDFPRWKIASILGLLACLMALAIPSFFPEDQTKAWGWIPHPRVNLGLDLAGGSYLLLEADTADLAKTRIGTMRDQIQSEMSRAPAIDIGDIATDNGKISFMLRDVTKVDAARERLNKLTAGAGLTGQRDWDLNVVDSSRVVMTPTQAGFDQTLNQAMGDATEVVRKRIDELGTKEPTIVRQGNDRIVVQVPGLQNPQALKELLGQTAKLEFKMVDETPVDPAQAAKGIVPLGDQILPYVEGGPGATIMVKRQAILTGDQLVTASQGFKQDDNSPIVNFTFNSEGGKKFARITQTNIGKRFAVILDDKVISAPSINTEILGGSGYIEGRFTVASANQLAIALRSGKLTIPLKVVEERTVGPDLGADSIHAGVLACTIAVIAVMIFMFVTYGRFGFYANLAVIINVVVIVGVLALLNSTLTLPGIAGFVLTVGTAVDANVLINERIREERRRGRSVLQSVELGYKEASRTIFEANVTHAISAIIMLLMGSGPIRGFAIVLLIGIGTSVFTAVVFTRMLVVTWIRRARPTDMNI
;
A
#
# COMPACT_ATOMS: atom_id res chain seq x y z
N MET A 1 32.73 -12.82 -33.75
CA MET A 1 32.32 -11.86 -32.69
C MET A 1 32.33 -10.39 -33.16
N LEU A 2 32.92 -10.08 -34.31
CA LEU A 2 33.03 -8.74 -34.91
C LEU A 2 32.01 -8.46 -36.02
N ASP A 3 31.06 -9.36 -36.26
CA ASP A 3 29.96 -9.19 -37.23
C ASP A 3 28.70 -8.74 -36.50
N PHE A 4 28.31 -7.49 -36.74
CA PHE A 4 26.97 -7.00 -36.45
C PHE A 4 26.17 -7.04 -37.75
N PRO A 5 25.37 -8.10 -37.98
CA PRO A 5 24.47 -8.13 -39.14
C PRO A 5 23.44 -7.00 -39.02
N ARG A 6 22.96 -6.49 -40.16
CA ARG A 6 22.06 -5.31 -40.20
C ARG A 6 20.81 -5.47 -39.33
N TRP A 7 20.28 -6.69 -39.21
CA TRP A 7 19.13 -6.98 -38.33
C TRP A 7 19.46 -6.78 -36.85
N LYS A 8 20.68 -7.12 -36.42
CA LYS A 8 21.13 -6.95 -35.03
C LYS A 8 21.39 -5.48 -34.69
N ILE A 9 21.88 -4.70 -35.65
CA ILE A 9 22.00 -3.25 -35.51
C ILE A 9 20.61 -2.62 -35.39
N ALA A 10 19.69 -3.00 -36.28
CA ALA A 10 18.32 -2.50 -36.27
C ALA A 10 17.57 -2.88 -34.97
N SER A 11 17.78 -4.07 -34.42
CA SER A 11 17.15 -4.47 -33.16
C SER A 11 17.70 -3.71 -31.96
N ILE A 12 19.02 -3.49 -31.87
CA ILE A 12 19.63 -2.69 -30.80
C ILE A 12 19.13 -1.24 -30.86
N LEU A 13 19.15 -0.63 -32.04
CA LEU A 13 18.68 0.75 -32.22
C LEU A 13 17.17 0.86 -31.98
N GLY A 14 16.37 -0.11 -32.44
CA GLY A 14 14.93 -0.14 -32.22
C GLY A 14 14.56 -0.29 -30.75
N LEU A 15 15.27 -1.16 -30.01
CA LEU A 15 15.09 -1.30 -28.57
C LEU A 15 15.40 0.00 -27.83
N LEU A 16 16.55 0.61 -28.10
CA LEU A 16 16.95 1.87 -27.47
C LEU A 16 15.98 3.00 -27.83
N ALA A 17 15.56 3.10 -29.09
CA ALA A 17 14.59 4.10 -29.54
C ALA A 17 13.24 3.93 -28.85
N CYS A 18 12.76 2.69 -28.68
CA CYS A 18 11.53 2.39 -27.95
C CYS A 18 11.63 2.83 -26.48
N LEU A 19 12.72 2.46 -25.79
CA LEU A 19 12.95 2.84 -24.40
C LEU A 19 13.11 4.36 -24.22
N MET A 20 13.79 5.02 -25.15
CA MET A 20 13.90 6.49 -25.14
C MET A 20 12.56 7.16 -25.44
N ALA A 21 11.72 6.59 -26.32
CA ALA A 21 10.39 7.12 -26.62
C ALA A 21 9.48 7.11 -25.38
N LEU A 22 9.59 6.07 -24.53
CA LEU A 22 8.88 6.00 -23.26
C LEU A 22 9.31 7.10 -22.26
N ALA A 23 10.51 7.66 -22.42
CA ALA A 23 10.98 8.76 -21.58
C ALA A 23 10.40 10.12 -21.99
N ILE A 24 10.01 10.30 -23.26
CA ILE A 24 9.59 11.58 -23.84
C ILE A 24 8.44 12.24 -23.05
N PRO A 25 7.34 11.55 -22.68
CA PRO A 25 6.24 12.16 -21.93
C PRO A 25 6.65 12.74 -20.57
N SER A 26 7.76 12.26 -20.00
CA SER A 26 8.28 12.74 -18.70
C SER A 26 8.97 14.10 -18.80
N PHE A 27 9.39 14.55 -19.99
CA PHE A 27 10.06 15.84 -20.20
C PHE A 27 9.11 16.99 -20.54
N PHE A 28 7.83 16.72 -20.83
CA PHE A 28 6.84 17.73 -21.21
C PHE A 28 5.78 17.97 -20.11
N PRO A 29 5.21 19.19 -19.98
CA PRO A 29 4.11 19.47 -19.06
C PRO A 29 2.86 18.61 -19.33
N GLU A 30 2.07 18.34 -18.27
CA GLU A 30 0.91 17.42 -18.32
C GLU A 30 -0.16 17.86 -19.33
N ASP A 31 -0.33 19.17 -19.50
CA ASP A 31 -1.30 19.76 -20.40
C ASP A 31 -0.97 19.51 -21.88
N GLN A 32 0.31 19.38 -22.22
CA GLN A 32 0.76 19.13 -23.59
C GLN A 32 0.69 17.64 -23.95
N THR A 33 0.99 16.75 -23.00
CA THR A 33 0.96 15.29 -23.28
C THR A 33 -0.46 14.73 -23.30
N LYS A 34 -1.41 15.31 -22.55
CA LYS A 34 -2.83 14.88 -22.61
C LYS A 34 -3.45 15.05 -24.00
N ALA A 35 -2.94 15.98 -24.81
CA ALA A 35 -3.36 16.17 -26.19
C ALA A 35 -2.89 15.04 -27.14
N TRP A 36 -1.91 14.22 -26.73
CA TRP A 36 -1.36 13.13 -27.52
C TRP A 36 -2.16 11.83 -27.29
N GLY A 37 -3.44 11.83 -27.63
CA GLY A 37 -4.41 10.77 -27.24
C GLY A 37 -4.19 9.34 -27.76
N TRP A 38 -3.03 8.98 -28.33
CA TRP A 38 -2.80 7.68 -28.99
C TRP A 38 -1.71 6.79 -28.39
N ILE A 39 -0.98 7.24 -27.37
CA ILE A 39 0.10 6.47 -26.74
C ILE A 39 -0.08 6.53 -25.22
N PRO A 40 0.06 5.42 -24.47
CA PRO A 40 0.16 5.53 -23.02
C PRO A 40 1.25 6.53 -22.66
N HIS A 41 0.98 7.43 -21.72
CA HIS A 41 1.90 8.49 -21.28
C HIS A 41 2.52 8.11 -19.93
N PRO A 42 3.38 7.08 -19.87
CA PRO A 42 4.08 6.77 -18.64
C PRO A 42 4.93 7.98 -18.26
N ARG A 43 4.83 8.40 -17.00
CA ARG A 43 5.56 9.52 -16.44
C ARG A 43 6.30 9.04 -15.22
N VAL A 44 7.47 9.63 -14.99
CA VAL A 44 8.17 9.43 -13.73
C VAL A 44 7.36 10.09 -12.61
N ASN A 45 6.95 9.30 -11.62
CA ASN A 45 6.26 9.81 -10.45
C ASN A 45 7.27 10.44 -9.50
N LEU A 46 6.95 11.58 -8.90
CA LEU A 46 7.82 12.24 -7.93
C LEU A 46 7.45 11.76 -6.52
N GLY A 47 8.43 11.31 -5.75
CA GLY A 47 8.26 10.92 -4.36
C GLY A 47 8.02 12.10 -3.43
N LEU A 48 7.67 11.80 -2.19
CA LEU A 48 7.36 12.77 -1.14
C LEU A 48 8.43 13.87 -0.98
N ASP A 49 9.71 13.49 -1.04
CA ASP A 49 10.83 14.41 -0.86
C ASP A 49 10.97 15.43 -2.01
N LEU A 50 10.37 15.16 -3.17
CA LEU A 50 10.43 16.00 -4.36
C LEU A 50 9.13 16.78 -4.59
N ALA A 51 7.98 16.12 -4.40
CA ALA A 51 6.66 16.71 -4.61
C ALA A 51 6.11 17.45 -3.38
N GLY A 52 6.75 17.29 -2.22
CA GLY A 52 6.14 17.59 -0.93
C GLY A 52 4.99 16.64 -0.60
N GLY A 53 4.42 16.75 0.60
CA GLY A 53 3.25 15.98 1.01
C GLY A 53 3.25 15.57 2.48
N SER A 54 2.48 14.52 2.81
CA SER A 54 2.29 14.04 4.18
C SER A 54 2.86 12.64 4.40
N TYR A 55 3.55 12.45 5.52
CA TYR A 55 4.04 11.18 6.05
C TYR A 55 3.31 10.89 7.37
N LEU A 56 2.75 9.68 7.50
CA LEU A 56 2.12 9.19 8.71
C LEU A 56 2.65 7.79 9.05
N LEU A 57 3.06 7.59 10.31
CA LEU A 57 3.29 6.28 10.89
C LEU A 57 2.11 5.91 11.77
N LEU A 58 1.37 4.90 11.34
CA LEU A 58 0.22 4.35 12.05
C LEU A 58 0.65 3.11 12.82
N GLU A 59 0.26 2.99 14.08
CA GLU A 59 0.48 1.81 14.93
C GLU A 59 -0.87 1.24 15.36
N ALA A 60 -0.98 -0.08 15.31
CA ALA A 60 -2.23 -0.76 15.57
C ALA A 60 -2.44 -0.98 17.07
N ASP A 61 -3.68 -0.79 17.53
CA ASP A 61 -4.03 -1.02 18.93
C ASP A 61 -4.19 -2.52 19.22
N THR A 62 -3.07 -3.16 19.56
CA THR A 62 -3.01 -4.60 19.86
C THR A 62 -3.84 -4.99 21.09
N ALA A 63 -4.01 -4.08 22.05
CA ALA A 63 -4.81 -4.31 23.24
C ALA A 63 -6.31 -4.36 22.90
N ASP A 64 -6.76 -3.49 21.99
CA ASP A 64 -8.14 -3.51 21.50
C ASP A 64 -8.42 -4.76 20.65
N LEU A 65 -7.47 -5.18 19.81
CA LEU A 65 -7.57 -6.44 19.06
C LEU A 65 -7.70 -7.64 20.01
N ALA A 66 -6.90 -7.69 21.08
CA ALA A 66 -6.98 -8.76 22.07
C ALA A 66 -8.36 -8.81 22.76
N LYS A 67 -8.90 -7.65 23.15
CA LYS A 67 -10.26 -7.55 23.72
C LYS A 67 -11.34 -8.01 22.75
N THR A 68 -11.27 -7.54 21.50
CA THR A 68 -12.22 -7.90 20.45
C THR A 68 -12.20 -9.41 20.19
N ARG A 69 -11.02 -10.02 20.11
CA ARG A 69 -10.85 -11.46 19.92
C ARG A 69 -11.49 -12.28 21.05
N ILE A 70 -11.34 -11.84 22.30
CA ILE A 70 -11.98 -12.47 23.46
C ILE A 70 -13.51 -12.32 23.39
N GLY A 71 -14.00 -11.13 23.04
CA GLY A 71 -15.43 -10.86 22.89
C GLY A 71 -16.07 -11.74 21.82
N THR A 72 -15.45 -11.83 20.64
CA THR A 72 -15.94 -12.68 19.54
C THR A 72 -15.95 -14.15 19.93
N MET A 73 -14.89 -14.65 20.58
CA MET A 73 -14.85 -16.05 21.04
C MET A 73 -15.91 -16.32 22.12
N ARG A 74 -16.14 -15.38 23.05
CA ARG A 74 -17.23 -15.46 24.04
C ARG A 74 -18.59 -15.64 23.36
N ASP A 75 -18.88 -14.83 22.34
CA ASP A 75 -20.15 -14.90 21.60
C ASP A 75 -20.28 -16.19 20.78
N GLN A 76 -19.18 -16.67 20.18
CA GLN A 76 -19.15 -17.96 19.48
C GLN A 76 -19.42 -19.13 20.44
N ILE A 77 -18.79 -19.14 21.62
CA ILE A 77 -19.04 -20.14 22.67
C ILE A 77 -20.52 -20.12 23.06
N GLN A 78 -21.07 -18.95 23.35
CA GLN A 78 -22.49 -18.81 23.72
C GLN A 78 -23.41 -19.38 22.63
N SER A 79 -23.15 -19.02 21.37
CA SER A 79 -23.92 -19.51 20.23
C SER A 79 -23.82 -21.03 20.08
N GLU A 80 -22.63 -21.61 20.08
CA GLU A 80 -22.43 -23.05 19.89
C GLU A 80 -22.95 -23.91 21.06
N MET A 81 -22.94 -23.38 22.28
CA MET A 81 -23.50 -24.08 23.45
C MET A 81 -25.03 -24.06 23.45
N SER A 82 -25.64 -23.00 22.93
CA SER A 82 -27.10 -22.89 22.79
C SER A 82 -27.68 -23.75 21.66
N ARG A 83 -26.87 -24.19 20.69
CA ARG A 83 -27.32 -25.04 19.58
C ARG A 83 -27.71 -26.44 20.06
N ALA A 84 -28.81 -26.96 19.50
CA ALA A 84 -29.32 -28.28 19.83
C ALA A 84 -28.32 -29.40 19.46
N PRO A 85 -28.05 -30.38 20.36
CA PRO A 85 -28.54 -30.47 21.74
C PRO A 85 -27.87 -29.45 22.66
N ALA A 86 -28.65 -28.66 23.39
CA ALA A 86 -28.12 -27.56 24.20
C ALA A 86 -27.25 -28.06 25.37
N ILE A 87 -26.16 -27.32 25.63
CA ILE A 87 -25.28 -27.52 26.77
C ILE A 87 -25.43 -26.29 27.66
N ASP A 88 -26.06 -26.49 28.82
CA ASP A 88 -26.32 -25.39 29.74
C ASP A 88 -25.02 -24.97 30.44
N ILE A 89 -24.67 -23.70 30.25
CA ILE A 89 -23.49 -23.06 30.85
C ILE A 89 -23.91 -21.99 31.86
N GLY A 90 -23.04 -21.71 32.81
CA GLY A 90 -23.11 -20.51 33.64
C GLY A 90 -22.67 -19.26 32.87
N ASP A 91 -22.61 -18.12 33.55
CA ASP A 91 -22.13 -16.88 32.96
C ASP A 91 -20.67 -17.02 32.50
N ILE A 92 -20.39 -16.49 31.31
CA ILE A 92 -19.03 -16.51 30.76
C ILE A 92 -18.27 -15.29 31.29
N ALA A 93 -17.27 -15.55 32.12
CA ALA A 93 -16.36 -14.54 32.63
C ALA A 93 -15.17 -14.35 31.69
N THR A 94 -14.84 -13.10 31.41
CA THR A 94 -13.62 -12.71 30.68
C THR A 94 -12.69 -11.98 31.64
N ASP A 95 -11.67 -12.67 32.14
CA ASP A 95 -10.71 -12.11 33.10
C ASP A 95 -9.28 -12.38 32.64
N ASN A 96 -8.39 -11.41 32.83
CA ASN A 96 -6.95 -11.52 32.54
C ASN A 96 -6.61 -12.09 31.15
N GLY A 97 -7.40 -11.75 30.13
CA GLY A 97 -7.19 -12.24 28.76
C GLY A 97 -7.68 -13.67 28.50
N LYS A 98 -8.38 -14.28 29.45
CA LYS A 98 -8.90 -15.65 29.40
C LYS A 98 -10.42 -15.66 29.45
N ILE A 99 -11.00 -16.71 28.89
CA ILE A 99 -12.44 -16.97 28.95
C ILE A 99 -12.65 -18.14 29.91
N SER A 100 -13.54 -17.99 30.89
CA SER A 100 -13.91 -19.10 31.76
C SER A 100 -15.41 -19.16 32.03
N PHE A 101 -15.95 -20.37 32.08
CA PHE A 101 -17.36 -20.61 32.41
C PHE A 101 -17.52 -21.99 33.05
N MET A 102 -18.61 -22.18 33.79
CA MET A 102 -18.94 -23.47 34.41
C MET A 102 -20.01 -24.19 33.60
N LEU A 103 -19.84 -25.50 33.42
CA LEU A 103 -20.87 -26.38 32.88
C LEU A 103 -21.87 -26.70 34.01
N ARG A 104 -23.17 -26.55 33.75
CA ARG A 104 -24.21 -26.91 34.73
C ARG A 104 -24.38 -28.43 34.85
N ASP A 105 -24.08 -29.14 33.76
CA ASP A 105 -24.14 -30.59 33.68
C ASP A 105 -22.74 -31.15 33.42
N VAL A 106 -22.16 -31.79 34.44
CA VAL A 106 -20.81 -32.36 34.41
C VAL A 106 -20.71 -33.56 33.45
N THR A 107 -21.83 -34.23 33.14
CA THR A 107 -21.82 -35.37 32.20
C THR A 107 -21.57 -34.94 30.76
N LYS A 108 -21.77 -33.66 30.45
CA LYS A 108 -21.61 -33.08 29.10
C LYS A 108 -20.23 -32.49 28.83
N VAL A 109 -19.26 -32.65 29.74
CA VAL A 109 -17.90 -32.08 29.60
C VAL A 109 -17.22 -32.52 28.30
N ASP A 110 -17.27 -33.81 27.96
CA ASP A 110 -16.65 -34.32 26.73
C ASP A 110 -17.30 -33.75 25.46
N ALA A 111 -18.64 -33.65 25.45
CA ALA A 111 -19.38 -33.05 24.36
C ALA A 111 -19.07 -31.55 24.20
N ALA A 112 -18.97 -30.82 25.32
CA ALA A 112 -18.59 -29.41 25.33
C ALA A 112 -17.16 -29.23 24.80
N ARG A 113 -16.21 -30.06 25.26
CA ARG A 113 -14.82 -30.05 24.81
C ARG A 113 -14.72 -30.30 23.31
N GLU A 114 -15.47 -31.26 22.77
CA GLU A 114 -15.49 -31.54 21.33
C GLU A 114 -16.01 -30.34 20.52
N ARG A 115 -17.07 -29.68 20.97
CA ARG A 115 -17.61 -28.47 20.32
C ARG A 115 -16.60 -27.32 20.32
N LEU A 116 -15.99 -27.06 21.47
CA LEU A 116 -15.01 -25.98 21.60
C LEU A 116 -13.75 -26.25 20.78
N ASN A 117 -13.32 -27.51 20.71
CA ASN A 117 -12.21 -27.92 19.84
C ASN A 117 -12.47 -27.62 18.36
N LYS A 118 -13.74 -27.64 17.91
CA LYS A 118 -14.13 -27.27 16.54
C LYS A 118 -14.09 -25.75 16.30
N LEU A 119 -14.13 -24.94 17.35
CA LEU A 119 -13.98 -23.48 17.27
C LEU A 119 -12.51 -23.03 17.25
N THR A 120 -11.59 -23.91 17.67
CA THR A 120 -10.15 -23.65 17.61
C THR A 120 -9.55 -24.14 16.31
N ALA A 121 -8.58 -23.40 15.78
CA ALA A 121 -7.86 -23.73 14.55
C ALA A 121 -6.37 -23.93 14.81
N GLY A 122 -5.67 -24.59 13.89
CA GLY A 122 -4.21 -24.59 13.89
C GLY A 122 -3.67 -23.20 13.57
N ALA A 123 -2.70 -22.74 14.35
CA ALA A 123 -1.99 -21.49 14.21
C ALA A 123 -0.49 -21.71 13.99
N GLY A 124 0.07 -20.96 13.04
CA GLY A 124 1.49 -21.01 12.70
C GLY A 124 1.96 -22.31 12.01
N LEU A 125 3.26 -22.38 11.73
CA LEU A 125 3.89 -23.50 11.01
C LEU A 125 4.04 -24.77 11.86
N THR A 126 3.94 -24.65 13.19
CA THR A 126 4.10 -25.75 14.14
C THR A 126 2.80 -26.50 14.42
N GLY A 127 1.67 -26.01 13.89
CA GLY A 127 0.34 -26.61 14.12
C GLY A 127 -0.20 -26.42 15.54
N GLN A 128 0.41 -25.55 16.35
CA GLN A 128 -0.09 -25.18 17.67
C GLN A 128 -1.48 -24.55 17.53
N ARG A 129 -2.43 -24.85 18.41
CA ARG A 129 -3.76 -24.25 18.31
C ARG A 129 -3.75 -22.75 18.62
N ASP A 130 -4.68 -22.02 18.03
CA ASP A 130 -4.88 -20.59 18.23
C ASP A 130 -5.42 -20.26 19.64
N TRP A 131 -6.06 -21.24 20.28
CA TRP A 131 -6.49 -21.24 21.67
C TRP A 131 -6.11 -22.54 22.38
N ASP A 132 -5.68 -22.42 23.62
CA ASP A 132 -5.52 -23.53 24.55
C ASP A 132 -6.80 -23.72 25.37
N LEU A 133 -7.22 -24.97 25.52
CA LEU A 133 -8.46 -25.35 26.20
C LEU A 133 -8.13 -26.29 27.36
N ASN A 134 -8.46 -25.85 28.56
CA ASN A 134 -8.26 -26.60 29.80
C ASN A 134 -9.58 -26.73 30.56
N VAL A 135 -9.81 -27.90 31.16
CA VAL A 135 -10.93 -28.13 32.08
C VAL A 135 -10.36 -28.23 33.48
N VAL A 136 -10.78 -27.34 34.37
CA VAL A 136 -10.36 -27.21 35.76
C VAL A 136 -11.52 -27.67 36.65
N ASP A 137 -11.24 -28.31 37.77
CA ASP A 137 -12.24 -28.71 38.78
C ASP A 137 -13.45 -29.50 38.19
N SER A 138 -13.17 -30.36 37.22
CA SER A 138 -14.13 -31.25 36.52
C SER A 138 -15.28 -30.59 35.76
N SER A 139 -15.52 -29.28 35.90
CA SER A 139 -16.71 -28.61 35.34
C SER A 139 -16.44 -27.20 34.82
N ARG A 140 -15.31 -26.59 35.19
CA ARG A 140 -14.93 -25.24 34.76
C ARG A 140 -14.07 -25.32 33.51
N VAL A 141 -14.54 -24.76 32.41
CA VAL A 141 -13.76 -24.67 31.17
C VAL A 141 -13.03 -23.34 31.15
N VAL A 142 -11.74 -23.36 30.82
CA VAL A 142 -10.88 -22.18 30.67
C VAL A 142 -10.23 -22.22 29.29
N MET A 143 -10.45 -21.17 28.49
CA MET A 143 -9.82 -20.97 27.20
C MET A 143 -8.84 -19.80 27.26
N THR A 144 -7.60 -20.03 26.81
CA THR A 144 -6.53 -19.03 26.80
C THR A 144 -6.02 -18.84 25.37
N PRO A 145 -5.95 -17.61 24.84
CA PRO A 145 -5.41 -17.38 23.51
C PRO A 145 -3.91 -17.68 23.49
N THR A 146 -3.41 -18.36 22.45
CA THR A 146 -1.98 -18.61 22.30
C THR A 146 -1.29 -17.43 21.60
N GLN A 147 0.01 -17.28 21.82
CA GLN A 147 0.81 -16.24 21.17
C GLN A 147 0.86 -16.45 19.65
N ALA A 148 1.05 -17.69 19.18
CA ALA A 148 1.02 -18.03 17.76
C ALA A 148 -0.33 -17.67 17.09
N GLY A 149 -1.46 -17.95 17.76
CA GLY A 149 -2.77 -17.55 17.27
C GLY A 149 -2.97 -16.03 17.25
N PHE A 150 -2.43 -15.34 18.25
CA PHE A 150 -2.48 -13.87 18.29
C PHE A 150 -1.65 -13.24 17.17
N ASP A 151 -0.42 -13.70 16.94
CA ASP A 151 0.46 -13.18 15.89
C ASP A 151 -0.12 -13.41 14.50
N GLN A 152 -0.77 -14.56 14.26
CA GLN A 152 -1.48 -14.83 13.01
C GLN A 152 -2.67 -13.89 12.82
N THR A 153 -3.47 -13.69 13.87
CA THR A 153 -4.62 -12.77 13.83
C THR A 153 -4.16 -11.33 13.59
N LEU A 154 -3.10 -10.89 14.28
CA LEU A 154 -2.51 -9.57 14.09
C LEU A 154 -1.99 -9.40 12.66
N ASN A 155 -1.28 -10.39 12.12
CA ASN A 155 -0.79 -10.33 10.75
C ASN A 155 -1.91 -10.22 9.70
N GLN A 156 -3.00 -10.95 9.90
CA GLN A 156 -4.19 -10.86 9.04
C GLN A 156 -4.86 -9.49 9.18
N ALA A 157 -5.11 -9.04 10.41
CA ALA A 157 -5.72 -7.74 10.68
C ALA A 157 -4.89 -6.59 10.10
N MET A 158 -3.56 -6.65 10.18
CA MET A 158 -2.67 -5.67 9.58
C MET A 158 -2.66 -5.71 8.06
N GLY A 159 -2.82 -6.88 7.45
CA GLY A 159 -3.02 -7.03 6.01
C GLY A 159 -4.31 -6.36 5.55
N ASP A 160 -5.42 -6.65 6.24
CA ASP A 160 -6.73 -6.07 5.97
C ASP A 160 -6.71 -4.54 6.18
N ALA A 161 -6.11 -4.06 7.28
CA ALA A 161 -5.97 -2.64 7.56
C ALA A 161 -5.13 -1.92 6.49
N THR A 162 -4.06 -2.55 6.00
CA THR A 162 -3.24 -1.99 4.90
C THR A 162 -4.07 -1.82 3.63
N GLU A 163 -4.94 -2.78 3.32
CA GLU A 163 -5.81 -2.74 2.14
C GLU A 163 -6.92 -1.68 2.29
N VAL A 164 -7.51 -1.53 3.48
CA VAL A 164 -8.48 -0.46 3.77
C VAL A 164 -7.83 0.92 3.65
N VAL A 165 -6.63 1.09 4.23
CA VAL A 165 -5.85 2.34 4.11
C VAL A 165 -5.56 2.66 2.64
N ARG A 166 -5.17 1.66 1.83
CA ARG A 166 -4.97 1.81 0.38
C ARG A 166 -6.22 2.33 -0.31
N LYS A 167 -7.35 1.64 -0.14
CA LYS A 167 -8.64 2.05 -0.71
C LYS A 167 -9.02 3.47 -0.32
N ARG A 168 -8.83 3.87 0.94
CA ARG A 168 -9.16 5.25 1.39
C ARG A 168 -8.34 6.32 0.68
N ILE A 169 -7.06 6.05 0.44
CA ILE A 169 -6.16 7.02 -0.17
C ILE A 169 -6.35 7.07 -1.68
N ASP A 170 -6.60 5.92 -2.33
CA ASP A 170 -6.90 5.88 -3.76
C ASP A 170 -8.13 6.73 -4.10
N GLU A 171 -9.12 6.77 -3.21
CA GLU A 171 -10.34 7.58 -3.33
C GLU A 171 -10.11 9.10 -3.17
N LEU A 172 -8.97 9.52 -2.61
CA LEU A 172 -8.58 10.93 -2.58
C LEU A 172 -8.04 11.40 -3.94
N GLY A 173 -7.83 10.49 -4.91
CA GLY A 173 -7.28 10.82 -6.22
C GLY A 173 -5.83 11.31 -6.18
N THR A 174 -5.09 10.97 -5.11
CA THR A 174 -3.69 11.38 -4.92
C THR A 174 -2.75 10.59 -5.83
N LYS A 175 -1.63 11.20 -6.23
CA LYS A 175 -0.60 10.52 -7.05
C LYS A 175 0.12 9.47 -6.20
N GLU A 176 -0.19 8.20 -6.46
CA GLU A 176 0.46 6.97 -5.98
C GLU A 176 1.02 7.00 -4.54
N PRO A 177 0.18 6.71 -3.53
CA PRO A 177 0.64 6.67 -2.15
C PRO A 177 1.57 5.47 -1.90
N THR A 178 2.61 5.69 -1.11
CA THR A 178 3.45 4.58 -0.61
C THR A 178 2.88 4.10 0.73
N ILE A 179 2.35 2.88 0.73
CA ILE A 179 1.74 2.26 1.91
C ILE A 179 2.48 0.95 2.17
N VAL A 180 3.25 0.92 3.25
CA VAL A 180 4.15 -0.20 3.56
C VAL A 180 4.03 -0.56 5.03
N ARG A 181 3.89 -1.85 5.32
CA ARG A 181 3.98 -2.35 6.69
C ARG A 181 5.41 -2.20 7.21
N GLN A 182 5.57 -1.62 8.39
CA GLN A 182 6.84 -1.49 9.09
C GLN A 182 6.77 -2.31 10.38
N GLY A 183 7.55 -3.40 10.45
CA GLY A 183 7.44 -4.34 11.57
C GLY A 183 6.11 -5.12 11.55
N ASN A 184 5.65 -5.55 12.73
CA ASN A 184 4.48 -6.42 12.86
C ASN A 184 3.17 -5.63 12.93
N ASP A 185 3.18 -4.47 13.58
CA ASP A 185 2.00 -3.71 14.03
C ASP A 185 1.96 -2.25 13.53
N ARG A 186 2.88 -1.83 12.64
CA ARG A 186 2.89 -0.47 12.08
C ARG A 186 2.72 -0.43 10.58
N ILE A 187 2.15 0.68 10.10
CA ILE A 187 1.93 1.00 8.68
C ILE A 187 2.47 2.39 8.43
N VAL A 188 3.42 2.49 7.51
CA VAL A 188 3.92 3.76 6.97
C VAL A 188 3.05 4.15 5.79
N VAL A 189 2.53 5.37 5.83
CA VAL A 189 1.73 5.98 4.76
C VAL A 189 2.42 7.26 4.31
N GLN A 190 2.70 7.35 3.02
CA GLN A 190 3.26 8.55 2.39
C GLN A 190 2.36 8.95 1.23
N VAL A 191 1.87 10.19 1.26
CA VAL A 191 0.98 10.71 0.23
C VAL A 191 1.63 11.96 -0.39
N PRO A 192 2.28 11.83 -1.56
CA PRO A 192 2.86 12.95 -2.28
C PRO A 192 1.79 13.97 -2.68
N GLY A 193 2.14 15.25 -2.63
CA GLY A 193 1.27 16.37 -3.00
C GLY A 193 0.15 16.72 -2.01
N LEU A 194 -0.06 15.90 -0.96
CA LEU A 194 -1.06 16.19 0.07
C LEU A 194 -0.47 17.03 1.20
N GLN A 195 -0.78 18.33 1.21
CA GLN A 195 -0.16 19.29 2.15
C GLN A 195 -0.76 19.26 3.56
N ASN A 196 -2.01 18.82 3.72
CA ASN A 196 -2.69 18.82 5.01
C ASN A 196 -2.75 17.40 5.62
N PRO A 197 -1.86 17.07 6.58
CA PRO A 197 -1.86 15.75 7.23
C PRO A 197 -3.08 15.52 8.12
N GLN A 198 -3.75 16.59 8.59
CA GLN A 198 -4.85 16.49 9.54
C GLN A 198 -6.08 15.83 8.89
N ALA A 199 -6.43 16.23 7.67
CA ALA A 199 -7.53 15.62 6.92
C ALA A 199 -7.25 14.13 6.61
N LEU A 200 -5.98 13.79 6.34
CA LEU A 200 -5.56 12.41 6.12
C LEU A 200 -5.65 11.59 7.42
N LYS A 201 -5.21 12.15 8.53
CA LYS A 201 -5.29 11.55 9.86
C LYS A 201 -6.74 11.26 10.29
N GLU A 202 -7.64 12.21 10.06
CA GLU A 202 -9.06 12.01 10.34
C GLU A 202 -9.66 10.90 9.47
N LEU A 203 -9.31 10.85 8.19
CA LEU A 203 -9.79 9.81 7.28
C LEU A 203 -9.23 8.42 7.63
N LEU A 204 -7.93 8.32 7.97
CA LEU A 204 -7.28 7.04 8.26
C LEU A 204 -7.50 6.55 9.69
N GLY A 205 -7.75 7.46 10.63
CA GLY A 205 -8.00 7.11 12.03
C GLY A 205 -9.42 6.62 12.33
N GLN A 206 -10.39 6.86 11.43
CA GLN A 206 -11.77 6.40 11.61
C GLN A 206 -11.91 4.89 11.36
N THR A 207 -12.49 4.14 12.30
CA THR A 207 -12.76 2.70 12.07
C THR A 207 -13.84 2.48 11.03
N ALA A 208 -14.80 3.40 10.90
CA ALA A 208 -15.92 3.33 9.95
C ALA A 208 -16.79 2.07 10.14
N LYS A 209 -16.97 1.64 11.39
CA LYS A 209 -17.82 0.50 11.75
C LYS A 209 -19.28 0.92 11.64
N LEU A 210 -19.89 0.62 10.49
CA LEU A 210 -21.30 0.87 10.23
C LEU A 210 -22.16 -0.33 10.64
N GLU A 211 -23.15 -0.10 11.49
CA GLU A 211 -24.14 -1.09 11.91
C GLU A 211 -25.57 -0.52 11.82
N PHE A 212 -26.51 -1.36 11.41
CA PHE A 212 -27.93 -1.04 11.44
C PHE A 212 -28.60 -1.91 12.50
N LYS A 213 -29.24 -1.29 13.50
CA LYS A 213 -29.90 -1.98 14.62
C LYS A 213 -31.33 -1.49 14.78
N MET A 214 -32.24 -2.36 15.22
CA MET A 214 -33.59 -1.91 15.58
C MET A 214 -33.50 -1.05 16.84
N VAL A 215 -34.25 0.06 16.86
CA VAL A 215 -34.49 0.81 18.08
C VAL A 215 -35.43 -0.01 18.95
N ASP A 216 -35.13 -0.08 20.24
CA ASP A 216 -36.08 -0.59 21.22
C ASP A 216 -36.74 0.59 21.94
N GLU A 217 -38.06 0.65 21.83
CA GLU A 217 -38.90 1.70 22.39
C GLU A 217 -39.54 1.27 23.73
N THR A 218 -39.16 0.11 24.27
CA THR A 218 -39.60 -0.27 25.61
C THR A 218 -39.19 0.81 26.63
N PRO A 219 -40.13 1.31 27.46
CA PRO A 219 -39.81 2.32 28.45
C PRO A 219 -38.78 1.77 29.45
N VAL A 220 -37.63 2.43 29.53
CA VAL A 220 -36.62 2.17 30.57
C VAL A 220 -36.61 3.34 31.52
N ASP A 221 -36.51 3.05 32.82
CA ASP A 221 -36.29 4.07 33.84
C ASP A 221 -35.00 4.85 33.53
N PRO A 222 -35.06 6.19 33.32
CA PRO A 222 -33.89 7.02 33.05
C PRO A 222 -32.75 6.83 34.06
N ALA A 223 -33.06 6.53 35.32
CA ALA A 223 -32.07 6.28 36.36
C ALA A 223 -31.33 4.94 36.20
N GLN A 224 -31.97 3.92 35.61
CA GLN A 224 -31.37 2.63 35.30
C GLN A 224 -30.59 2.67 33.98
N ALA A 225 -31.13 3.37 32.98
CA ALA A 225 -30.47 3.67 31.72
C ALA A 225 -29.14 4.42 31.94
N ALA A 226 -29.12 5.41 32.82
CA ALA A 226 -27.91 6.15 33.19
C ALA A 226 -26.84 5.29 33.91
N LYS A 227 -27.26 4.17 34.53
CA LYS A 227 -26.37 3.17 35.14
C LYS A 227 -25.98 2.03 34.17
N GLY A 228 -26.40 2.10 32.91
CA GLY A 228 -26.13 1.08 31.89
C GLY A 228 -26.90 -0.23 32.09
N ILE A 229 -27.93 -0.23 32.94
CA ILE A 229 -28.77 -1.39 33.21
C ILE A 229 -29.90 -1.38 32.18
N VAL A 230 -29.82 -2.30 31.21
CA VAL A 230 -30.78 -2.43 30.10
C VAL A 230 -31.31 -3.86 30.02
N PRO A 231 -32.49 -4.08 29.41
CA PRO A 231 -33.01 -5.41 29.17
C PRO A 231 -32.02 -6.30 28.42
N LEU A 232 -32.12 -7.62 28.66
CA LEU A 232 -31.25 -8.61 28.02
C LEU A 232 -31.38 -8.52 26.49
N GLY A 233 -30.24 -8.36 25.81
CA GLY A 233 -30.20 -8.23 24.36
C GLY A 233 -30.24 -6.79 23.85
N ASP A 234 -30.31 -5.78 24.73
CA ASP A 234 -30.26 -4.37 24.36
C ASP A 234 -28.95 -3.69 24.77
N GLN A 235 -28.74 -2.50 24.21
CA GLN A 235 -27.65 -1.60 24.55
C GLN A 235 -28.09 -0.15 24.37
N ILE A 236 -27.59 0.74 25.21
CA ILE A 236 -27.78 2.19 25.07
C ILE A 236 -26.56 2.77 24.36
N LEU A 237 -26.80 3.55 23.32
CA LEU A 237 -25.75 4.28 22.61
C LEU A 237 -26.02 5.79 22.61
N PRO A 238 -24.97 6.63 22.56
CA PRO A 238 -25.12 8.07 22.35
C PRO A 238 -25.85 8.37 21.03
N TYR A 239 -26.79 9.31 21.06
CA TYR A 239 -27.58 9.73 19.91
C TYR A 239 -27.22 11.16 19.49
N VAL A 240 -26.53 11.30 18.35
CA VAL A 240 -25.96 12.57 17.91
C VAL A 240 -27.04 13.59 17.52
N GLU A 241 -28.08 13.13 16.82
CA GLU A 241 -29.16 14.00 16.32
C GLU A 241 -30.10 14.47 17.46
N GLY A 242 -30.20 13.70 18.55
CA GLY A 242 -31.01 14.03 19.72
C GLY A 242 -30.46 15.16 20.60
N GLY A 243 -29.24 15.64 20.31
CA GLY A 243 -28.57 16.71 21.06
C GLY A 243 -27.54 16.23 22.08
N PRO A 244 -26.84 17.15 22.76
CA PRO A 244 -25.77 16.81 23.70
C PRO A 244 -26.28 15.94 24.85
N GLY A 245 -25.71 14.75 25.00
CA GLY A 245 -26.07 13.80 26.06
C GLY A 245 -27.34 12.97 25.79
N ALA A 246 -27.96 13.13 24.61
CA ALA A 246 -29.05 12.24 24.22
C ALA A 246 -28.54 10.82 24.01
N THR A 247 -29.34 9.85 24.43
CA THR A 247 -29.05 8.42 24.26
C THR A 247 -30.27 7.71 23.71
N ILE A 248 -30.06 6.67 22.92
CA ILE A 248 -31.13 5.84 22.36
C ILE A 248 -30.83 4.37 22.62
N MET A 249 -31.87 3.62 22.98
CA MET A 249 -31.78 2.19 23.20
C MET A 249 -31.95 1.45 21.87
N VAL A 250 -31.03 0.54 21.60
CA VAL A 250 -31.03 -0.29 20.39
C VAL A 250 -30.81 -1.75 20.78
N LYS A 251 -31.36 -2.65 19.95
CA LYS A 251 -31.03 -4.07 20.04
C LYS A 251 -29.51 -4.25 19.90
N ARG A 252 -28.92 -5.19 20.62
CA ARG A 252 -27.46 -5.45 20.61
C ARG A 252 -27.00 -6.06 19.28
N GLN A 253 -27.83 -6.94 18.70
CA GLN A 253 -27.55 -7.60 17.43
C GLN A 253 -27.73 -6.64 16.25
N ALA A 254 -26.71 -6.55 15.39
CA ALA A 254 -26.79 -5.84 14.12
C ALA A 254 -27.59 -6.64 13.09
N ILE A 255 -28.51 -5.97 12.42
CA ILE A 255 -29.32 -6.52 11.33
C ILE A 255 -28.51 -6.53 10.03
N LEU A 256 -27.82 -5.41 9.78
CA LEU A 256 -26.94 -5.20 8.63
C LEU A 256 -25.66 -4.53 9.12
N THR A 257 -24.58 -4.76 8.37
CA THR A 257 -23.26 -4.18 8.65
C THR A 257 -22.71 -3.52 7.38
N GLY A 258 -21.75 -2.62 7.55
CA GLY A 258 -21.06 -1.94 6.44
C GLY A 258 -20.39 -2.89 5.44
N ASP A 259 -20.05 -4.11 5.85
CA ASP A 259 -19.43 -5.13 4.96
C ASP A 259 -20.34 -5.54 3.79
N GLN A 260 -21.65 -5.25 3.88
CA GLN A 260 -22.63 -5.54 2.83
C GLN A 260 -22.84 -4.36 1.86
N LEU A 261 -22.13 -3.24 2.03
CA LEU A 261 -22.20 -2.10 1.13
C LEU A 261 -21.39 -2.32 -0.15
N VAL A 262 -21.94 -1.89 -1.29
CA VAL A 262 -21.27 -1.86 -2.60
C VAL A 262 -20.81 -0.45 -2.93
N THR A 263 -21.68 0.54 -2.70
CA THR A 263 -21.39 1.94 -2.98
C THR A 263 -21.81 2.80 -1.81
N ALA A 264 -21.01 3.82 -1.51
CA ALA A 264 -21.39 4.97 -0.71
C ALA A 264 -20.95 6.24 -1.45
N SER A 265 -21.78 7.26 -1.53
CA SER A 265 -21.46 8.53 -2.21
C SER A 265 -22.10 9.72 -1.50
N GLN A 266 -21.41 10.86 -1.51
CA GLN A 266 -22.00 12.11 -1.06
C GLN A 266 -23.06 12.55 -2.07
N GLY A 267 -24.19 13.04 -1.56
CA GLY A 267 -25.26 13.63 -2.35
C GLY A 267 -25.96 14.75 -1.60
N PHE A 268 -27.01 15.28 -2.21
CA PHE A 268 -27.89 16.28 -1.60
C PHE A 268 -29.31 15.73 -1.57
N LYS A 269 -30.00 15.94 -0.44
CA LYS A 269 -31.41 15.58 -0.30
C LYS A 269 -32.26 16.51 -1.17
N GLN A 270 -33.22 15.96 -1.91
CA GLN A 270 -34.02 16.72 -2.88
C GLN A 270 -34.91 17.79 -2.24
N ASP A 271 -35.34 17.58 -1.00
CA ASP A 271 -36.31 18.46 -0.33
C ASP A 271 -35.68 19.76 0.20
N ASP A 272 -34.53 19.65 0.88
CA ASP A 272 -33.91 20.76 1.62
C ASP A 272 -32.47 21.06 1.18
N ASN A 273 -31.97 20.35 0.17
CA ASN A 273 -30.60 20.44 -0.32
C ASN A 273 -29.53 20.22 0.77
N SER A 274 -29.87 19.47 1.83
CA SER A 274 -28.93 19.10 2.89
C SER A 274 -27.94 18.02 2.41
N PRO A 275 -26.66 18.05 2.84
CA PRO A 275 -25.69 17.01 2.50
C PRO A 275 -26.04 15.66 3.15
N ILE A 276 -26.12 14.61 2.33
CA ILE A 276 -26.42 13.23 2.75
C ILE A 276 -25.37 12.26 2.22
N VAL A 277 -25.33 11.06 2.80
CA VAL A 277 -24.52 9.94 2.27
C VAL A 277 -25.46 8.87 1.72
N ASN A 278 -25.50 8.75 0.40
CA ASN A 278 -26.22 7.69 -0.29
C ASN A 278 -25.44 6.38 -0.17
N PHE A 279 -26.15 5.27 0.01
CA PHE A 279 -25.54 3.95 0.09
C PHE A 279 -26.38 2.91 -0.67
N THR A 280 -25.70 1.86 -1.14
CA THR A 280 -26.33 0.73 -1.82
C THR A 280 -25.74 -0.56 -1.27
N PHE A 281 -26.59 -1.49 -0.85
CA PHE A 281 -26.18 -2.82 -0.42
C PHE A 281 -25.95 -3.75 -1.62
N ASN A 282 -25.21 -4.83 -1.36
CA ASN A 282 -25.11 -5.95 -2.29
C ASN A 282 -26.43 -6.75 -2.34
N SER A 283 -26.51 -7.75 -3.24
CA SER A 283 -27.74 -8.54 -3.42
C SER A 283 -28.23 -9.22 -2.13
N GLU A 284 -27.31 -9.68 -1.27
CA GLU A 284 -27.66 -10.33 0.00
C GLU A 284 -28.17 -9.32 1.04
N GLY A 285 -27.43 -8.23 1.23
CA GLY A 285 -27.79 -7.14 2.14
C GLY A 285 -29.10 -6.47 1.74
N GLY A 286 -29.32 -6.24 0.44
CA GLY A 286 -30.57 -5.69 -0.10
C GLY A 286 -31.79 -6.58 0.19
N LYS A 287 -31.66 -7.91 0.04
CA LYS A 287 -32.73 -8.86 0.39
C LYS A 287 -33.03 -8.89 1.88
N LYS A 288 -31.99 -8.84 2.73
CA LYS A 288 -32.15 -8.76 4.19
C LYS A 288 -32.83 -7.44 4.58
N PHE A 289 -32.41 -6.32 4.00
CA PHE A 289 -33.00 -5.00 4.23
C PHE A 289 -34.47 -4.94 3.81
N ALA A 290 -34.81 -5.49 2.64
CA ALA A 290 -36.19 -5.60 2.17
C ALA A 290 -37.07 -6.40 3.15
N ARG A 291 -36.62 -7.59 3.59
CA ARG A 291 -37.36 -8.42 4.54
C ARG A 291 -37.60 -7.74 5.89
N ILE A 292 -36.60 -7.00 6.38
CA ILE A 292 -36.67 -6.33 7.68
C ILE A 292 -37.60 -5.13 7.61
N THR A 293 -37.52 -4.33 6.54
CA THR A 293 -38.41 -3.18 6.36
C THR A 293 -39.88 -3.62 6.18
N GLN A 294 -40.12 -4.74 5.48
CA GLN A 294 -41.46 -5.33 5.33
C GLN A 294 -42.10 -5.75 6.66
N THR A 295 -41.31 -6.31 7.57
CA THR A 295 -41.82 -6.87 8.84
C THR A 295 -41.85 -5.85 9.98
N ASN A 296 -41.29 -4.65 9.78
CA ASN A 296 -41.13 -3.64 10.83
C ASN A 296 -41.60 -2.24 10.41
N ILE A 297 -42.61 -2.15 9.52
CA ILE A 297 -43.25 -0.89 9.17
C ILE A 297 -43.78 -0.20 10.44
N GLY A 298 -43.55 1.11 10.55
CA GLY A 298 -43.90 1.94 11.70
C GLY A 298 -42.86 1.94 12.83
N LYS A 299 -41.87 1.03 12.81
CA LYS A 299 -40.78 1.01 13.81
C LYS A 299 -39.59 1.82 13.34
N ARG A 300 -38.70 2.16 14.28
CA ARG A 300 -37.45 2.87 14.00
C ARG A 300 -36.28 1.91 13.92
N PHE A 301 -35.33 2.21 13.04
CA PHE A 301 -34.01 1.59 13.04
C PHE A 301 -32.94 2.67 13.16
N ALA A 302 -31.86 2.34 13.85
CA ALA A 302 -30.74 3.22 14.10
C ALA A 302 -29.58 2.90 13.14
N VAL A 303 -29.01 3.95 12.57
CA VAL A 303 -27.74 3.92 11.83
C VAL A 303 -26.63 4.29 12.80
N ILE A 304 -25.74 3.33 13.05
CA ILE A 304 -24.67 3.44 14.04
C ILE A 304 -23.33 3.49 13.33
N LEU A 305 -22.51 4.46 13.67
CA LEU A 305 -21.14 4.59 13.21
C LEU A 305 -20.21 4.68 14.43
N ASP A 306 -19.26 3.75 14.53
CA ASP A 306 -18.27 3.71 15.61
C ASP A 306 -18.92 3.83 17.01
N ASP A 307 -19.95 3.00 17.24
CA ASP A 307 -20.77 2.91 18.46
C ASP A 307 -21.54 4.20 18.83
N LYS A 308 -21.73 5.12 17.87
CA LYS A 308 -22.59 6.31 18.02
C LYS A 308 -23.75 6.26 17.03
N VAL A 309 -24.97 6.53 17.50
CA VAL A 309 -26.15 6.58 16.64
C VAL A 309 -26.18 7.93 15.94
N ILE A 310 -26.01 7.91 14.62
CA ILE A 310 -25.99 9.11 13.77
C ILE A 310 -27.40 9.57 13.47
N SER A 311 -28.28 8.64 13.09
CA SER A 311 -29.68 8.89 12.79
C SER A 311 -30.54 7.67 13.16
N ALA A 312 -31.81 7.91 13.47
CA ALA A 312 -32.77 6.87 13.84
C ALA A 312 -34.14 7.09 13.17
N PRO A 313 -34.21 6.97 11.82
CA PRO A 313 -35.44 7.21 11.06
C PRO A 313 -36.51 6.13 11.32
N SER A 314 -37.77 6.48 11.03
CA SER A 314 -38.90 5.56 11.04
C SER A 314 -39.05 4.84 9.68
N ILE A 315 -39.41 3.57 9.71
CA ILE A 315 -39.70 2.78 8.51
C ILE A 315 -41.15 3.08 8.08
N ASN A 316 -41.32 3.94 7.09
CA ASN A 316 -42.67 4.34 6.62
C ASN A 316 -43.19 3.42 5.51
N THR A 317 -42.31 2.91 4.66
CA THR A 317 -42.61 2.03 3.53
C THR A 317 -41.60 0.90 3.42
N GLU A 318 -41.95 -0.20 2.74
CA GLU A 318 -40.99 -1.25 2.42
C GLU A 318 -39.91 -0.75 1.45
N ILE A 319 -38.65 -1.12 1.68
CA ILE A 319 -37.53 -0.71 0.83
C ILE A 319 -36.98 -1.93 0.10
N LEU A 320 -37.47 -2.14 -1.12
CA LEU A 320 -37.10 -3.29 -1.96
C LEU A 320 -35.83 -3.07 -2.78
N GLY A 321 -35.43 -1.80 -2.97
CA GLY A 321 -34.31 -1.42 -3.83
C GLY A 321 -32.91 -1.64 -3.24
N GLY A 322 -32.81 -1.96 -1.94
CA GLY A 322 -31.51 -2.19 -1.28
C GLY A 322 -30.61 -0.96 -1.20
N SER A 323 -31.14 0.24 -1.46
CA SER A 323 -30.45 1.52 -1.35
C SER A 323 -31.14 2.42 -0.34
N GLY A 324 -30.39 3.40 0.17
CA GLY A 324 -30.90 4.39 1.11
C GLY A 324 -29.92 5.55 1.25
N TYR A 325 -30.23 6.44 2.19
CA TYR A 325 -29.35 7.54 2.54
C TYR A 325 -29.21 7.66 4.06
N ILE A 326 -28.07 8.16 4.50
CA ILE A 326 -27.80 8.50 5.90
C ILE A 326 -27.92 10.01 6.02
N GLU A 327 -28.87 10.44 6.84
CA GLU A 327 -29.03 11.82 7.24
C GLU A 327 -28.19 12.11 8.48
N GLY A 328 -27.79 13.37 8.62
CA GLY A 328 -27.06 13.90 9.74
C GLY A 328 -26.76 15.38 9.51
N ARG A 329 -26.27 16.05 10.54
CA ARG A 329 -25.80 17.45 10.44
C ARG A 329 -24.44 17.52 9.74
N PHE A 330 -24.37 17.00 8.51
CA PHE A 330 -23.15 16.91 7.74
C PHE A 330 -22.88 18.20 6.96
N THR A 331 -21.59 18.50 6.80
CA THR A 331 -21.10 19.37 5.73
C THR A 331 -20.80 18.51 4.49
N VAL A 332 -20.65 19.14 3.32
CA VAL A 332 -20.24 18.44 2.09
C VAL A 332 -18.92 17.69 2.30
N ALA A 333 -17.95 18.32 2.98
CA ALA A 333 -16.66 17.72 3.28
C ALA A 333 -16.78 16.49 4.20
N SER A 334 -17.52 16.60 5.31
CA SER A 334 -17.69 15.49 6.25
C SER A 334 -18.51 14.34 5.65
N ALA A 335 -19.52 14.64 4.81
CA ALA A 335 -20.29 13.64 4.09
C ALA A 335 -19.43 12.88 3.08
N ASN A 336 -18.53 13.58 2.37
CA ASN A 336 -17.59 12.94 1.46
C ASN A 336 -16.57 12.06 2.19
N GLN A 337 -16.00 12.54 3.30
CA GLN A 337 -15.11 11.74 4.15
C GLN A 337 -15.79 10.46 4.65
N LEU A 338 -17.03 10.57 5.15
CA LEU A 338 -17.80 9.41 5.57
C LEU A 338 -18.08 8.46 4.39
N ALA A 339 -18.44 8.97 3.22
CA ALA A 339 -18.66 8.14 2.04
C ALA A 339 -17.41 7.35 1.64
N ILE A 340 -16.23 7.99 1.65
CA ILE A 340 -14.94 7.32 1.41
C ILE A 340 -14.68 6.25 2.47
N ALA A 341 -14.87 6.58 3.75
CA ALA A 341 -14.65 5.65 4.86
C ALA A 341 -15.55 4.41 4.75
N LEU A 342 -16.84 4.59 4.42
CA LEU A 342 -17.78 3.48 4.23
C LEU A 342 -17.45 2.61 3.01
N ARG A 343 -17.09 3.23 1.87
CA ARG A 343 -16.72 2.50 0.63
C ARG A 343 -15.43 1.71 0.78
N SER A 344 -14.49 2.22 1.58
CA SER A 344 -13.22 1.54 1.85
C SER A 344 -13.34 0.32 2.77
N GLY A 345 -14.46 0.20 3.50
CA GLY A 345 -14.69 -0.82 4.51
C GLY A 345 -14.22 -0.42 5.92
N LYS A 346 -14.59 -1.25 6.90
CA LYS A 346 -14.22 -1.03 8.31
C LYS A 346 -12.76 -1.44 8.55
N LEU A 347 -12.07 -0.70 9.41
CA LEU A 347 -10.77 -1.14 9.92
C LEU A 347 -10.99 -2.33 10.89
N THR A 348 -10.25 -3.41 10.67
CA THR A 348 -10.28 -4.60 11.54
C THR A 348 -9.56 -4.38 12.86
N ILE A 349 -8.65 -3.41 12.91
CA ILE A 349 -7.91 -2.97 14.11
C ILE A 349 -7.81 -1.44 14.10
N PRO A 350 -8.07 -0.75 15.22
CA PRO A 350 -7.88 0.69 15.31
C PRO A 350 -6.42 1.07 15.09
N LEU A 351 -6.18 2.13 14.34
CA LEU A 351 -4.84 2.66 14.05
C LEU A 351 -4.64 4.01 14.75
N LYS A 352 -3.53 4.15 15.48
CA LYS A 352 -3.11 5.37 16.16
C LYS A 352 -1.95 6.00 15.40
N VAL A 353 -1.95 7.32 15.26
CA VAL A 353 -0.80 8.03 14.69
C VAL A 353 0.30 8.14 15.74
N VAL A 354 1.47 7.56 15.46
CA VAL A 354 2.66 7.63 16.32
C VAL A 354 3.61 8.73 15.86
N GLU A 355 3.69 8.93 14.55
CA GLU A 355 4.56 9.93 13.95
C GLU A 355 3.86 10.60 12.77
N GLU A 356 3.97 11.92 12.69
CA GLU A 356 3.50 12.72 11.56
C GLU A 356 4.64 13.63 11.11
N ARG A 357 4.89 13.67 9.80
CA ARG A 357 5.83 14.62 9.18
C ARG A 357 5.18 15.19 7.92
N THR A 358 5.39 16.47 7.68
CA THR A 358 4.95 17.13 6.45
C THR A 358 6.17 17.73 5.77
N VAL A 359 6.32 17.45 4.48
CA VAL A 359 7.38 18.04 3.66
C VAL A 359 6.74 19.10 2.78
N GLY A 360 7.21 20.35 2.93
CA GLY A 360 6.76 21.45 2.08
C GLY A 360 7.24 21.26 0.63
N PRO A 361 6.42 21.60 -0.38
CA PRO A 361 6.82 21.53 -1.79
C PRO A 361 8.08 22.35 -2.10
N ASP A 362 8.27 23.48 -1.41
CA ASP A 362 9.41 24.38 -1.64
C ASP A 362 10.76 23.73 -1.30
N LEU A 363 10.81 22.93 -0.22
CA LEU A 363 12.02 22.18 0.16
C LEU A 363 12.38 21.12 -0.89
N GLY A 364 11.36 20.53 -1.52
CA GLY A 364 11.54 19.60 -2.63
C GLY A 364 12.06 20.29 -3.89
N ALA A 365 11.48 21.43 -4.26
CA ALA A 365 11.91 22.22 -5.41
C ALA A 365 13.36 22.67 -5.31
N ASP A 366 13.78 23.21 -4.16
CA ASP A 366 15.17 23.63 -3.93
C ASP A 366 16.15 22.45 -4.04
N SER A 367 15.78 21.30 -3.46
CA SER A 367 16.59 20.08 -3.52
C SER A 367 16.69 19.52 -4.94
N ILE A 368 15.62 19.60 -5.73
CA ILE A 368 15.63 19.26 -7.16
C ILE A 368 16.59 20.17 -7.90
N HIS A 369 16.49 21.49 -7.72
CA HIS A 369 17.34 22.45 -8.40
C HIS A 369 18.82 22.22 -8.09
N ALA A 370 19.17 22.08 -6.81
CA ALA A 370 20.53 21.79 -6.38
C ALA A 370 21.04 20.44 -6.92
N GLY A 371 20.20 19.39 -6.85
CA GLY A 371 20.55 18.04 -7.33
C GLY A 371 20.76 17.98 -8.84
N VAL A 372 19.88 18.61 -9.62
CA VAL A 372 19.99 18.68 -11.10
C VAL A 372 21.22 19.49 -11.51
N LEU A 373 21.49 20.61 -10.83
CA LEU A 373 22.67 21.43 -11.08
C LEU A 373 23.96 20.63 -10.82
N ALA A 374 24.06 19.99 -9.65
CA ALA A 374 25.22 19.17 -9.28
C ALA A 374 25.43 18.00 -10.26
N CYS A 375 24.35 17.30 -10.63
CA CYS A 375 24.39 16.20 -11.59
C CYS A 375 24.88 16.69 -12.97
N THR A 376 24.35 17.82 -13.44
CA THR A 376 24.71 18.38 -14.75
C THR A 376 26.18 18.79 -14.79
N ILE A 377 26.70 19.45 -13.74
CA ILE A 377 28.11 19.80 -13.63
C ILE A 377 29.00 18.55 -13.64
N ALA A 378 28.64 17.53 -12.86
CA ALA A 378 29.38 16.27 -12.79
C ALA A 378 29.41 15.53 -14.15
N VAL A 379 28.26 15.40 -14.81
CA VAL A 379 28.13 14.76 -16.12
C VAL A 379 28.96 15.50 -17.17
N ILE A 380 28.90 16.84 -17.21
CA ILE A 380 29.69 17.65 -18.15
C ILE A 380 31.18 17.48 -17.90
N ALA A 381 31.63 17.58 -16.65
CA ALA A 381 33.05 17.42 -16.29
C ALA A 381 33.58 16.04 -16.73
N VAL A 382 32.81 14.98 -16.48
CA VAL A 382 33.17 13.62 -16.88
C VAL A 382 33.17 13.44 -18.41
N MET A 383 32.19 14.01 -19.12
CA MET A 383 32.15 13.96 -20.59
C MET A 383 33.35 14.67 -21.22
N ILE A 384 33.75 15.83 -20.68
CA ILE A 384 34.95 16.56 -21.12
C ILE A 384 36.18 15.70 -20.87
N PHE A 385 36.33 15.14 -19.66
CA PHE A 385 37.45 14.26 -19.32
C PHE A 385 37.56 13.06 -20.27
N MET A 386 36.43 12.39 -20.55
CA MET A 386 36.38 11.25 -21.48
C MET A 386 36.77 11.64 -22.90
N PHE A 387 36.26 12.78 -23.39
CA PHE A 387 36.56 13.26 -24.73
C PHE A 387 38.03 13.66 -24.88
N VAL A 388 38.59 14.37 -23.89
CA VAL A 388 40.00 14.78 -23.91
C VAL A 388 40.95 13.58 -23.79
N THR A 389 40.61 12.60 -22.96
CA THR A 389 41.50 11.45 -22.66
C THR A 389 41.47 10.37 -23.74
N TYR A 390 40.31 10.12 -24.36
CA TYR A 390 40.09 9.00 -25.28
C TYR A 390 39.66 9.42 -26.69
N GLY A 391 39.60 10.73 -26.97
CA GLY A 391 39.23 11.29 -28.26
C GLY A 391 37.92 10.72 -28.81
N ARG A 392 38.02 9.99 -29.93
CA ARG A 392 36.86 9.40 -30.62
C ARG A 392 36.18 8.29 -29.81
N PHE A 393 36.94 7.49 -29.08
CA PHE A 393 36.38 6.45 -28.21
C PHE A 393 35.69 7.08 -27.00
N GLY A 394 36.20 8.23 -26.53
CA GLY A 394 35.54 9.08 -25.55
C GLY A 394 34.19 9.60 -26.04
N PHE A 395 34.08 10.01 -27.30
CA PHE A 395 32.80 10.42 -27.89
C PHE A 395 31.77 9.28 -27.91
N TYR A 396 32.17 8.05 -28.26
CA TYR A 396 31.27 6.89 -28.22
C TYR A 396 30.81 6.54 -26.80
N ALA A 397 31.71 6.67 -25.82
CA ALA A 397 31.36 6.50 -24.41
C ALA A 397 30.36 7.58 -23.95
N ASN A 398 30.58 8.85 -24.30
CA ASN A 398 29.68 9.95 -23.95
C ASN A 398 28.28 9.74 -24.54
N LEU A 399 28.18 9.31 -25.80
CA LEU A 399 26.90 9.00 -26.43
C LEU A 399 26.18 7.85 -25.71
N ALA A 400 26.92 6.82 -25.29
CA ALA A 400 26.36 5.70 -24.54
C ALA A 400 25.83 6.14 -23.16
N VAL A 401 26.53 7.03 -22.46
CA VAL A 401 26.09 7.57 -21.17
C VAL A 401 24.82 8.42 -21.30
N ILE A 402 24.74 9.27 -22.33
CA ILE A 402 23.53 10.08 -22.59
C ILE A 402 22.34 9.16 -22.86
N ILE A 403 22.50 8.17 -23.74
CA ILE A 403 21.45 7.19 -24.02
C ILE A 403 21.07 6.42 -22.74
N ASN A 404 22.05 6.05 -21.92
CA ASN A 404 21.81 5.35 -20.67
C ASN A 404 20.89 6.16 -19.73
N VAL A 405 21.17 7.47 -19.55
CA VAL A 405 20.33 8.34 -18.70
C VAL A 405 18.89 8.41 -19.22
N VAL A 406 18.69 8.61 -20.53
CA VAL A 406 17.35 8.68 -21.13
C VAL A 406 16.61 7.35 -21.00
N VAL A 407 17.31 6.23 -21.20
CA VAL A 407 16.72 4.88 -21.05
C VAL A 407 16.32 4.61 -19.60
N ILE A 408 17.10 5.03 -18.60
CA ILE A 408 16.72 4.87 -17.18
C ILE A 408 15.41 5.61 -16.90
N VAL A 409 15.25 6.85 -17.38
CA VAL A 409 13.99 7.62 -17.25
C VAL A 409 12.83 6.89 -17.93
N GLY A 410 13.04 6.35 -19.14
CA GLY A 410 12.01 5.60 -19.87
C GLY A 410 11.58 4.31 -19.16
N VAL A 411 12.52 3.58 -18.56
CA VAL A 411 12.23 2.37 -17.79
C VAL A 411 11.54 2.71 -16.46
N LEU A 412 11.94 3.77 -15.77
CA LEU A 412 11.24 4.23 -14.56
C LEU A 412 9.79 4.60 -14.85
N ALA A 413 9.57 5.31 -15.96
CA ALA A 413 8.23 5.65 -16.43
C ALA A 413 7.43 4.38 -16.74
N LEU A 414 8.01 3.40 -17.45
CA LEU A 414 7.35 2.12 -17.76
C LEU A 414 6.92 1.36 -16.50
N LEU A 415 7.73 1.40 -15.45
CA LEU A 415 7.47 0.72 -14.18
C LEU A 415 6.59 1.52 -13.22
N ASN A 416 6.13 2.72 -13.60
CA ASN A 416 5.46 3.69 -12.71
C ASN A 416 6.21 3.87 -11.39
N SER A 417 7.55 3.92 -11.44
CA SER A 417 8.36 4.01 -10.22
C SER A 417 8.53 5.46 -9.78
N THR A 418 8.53 5.67 -8.46
CA THR A 418 8.71 6.99 -7.85
C THR A 418 10.19 7.40 -7.80
N LEU A 419 10.52 8.55 -8.37
CA LEU A 419 11.80 9.23 -8.22
C LEU A 419 11.86 9.99 -6.90
N THR A 420 12.87 9.71 -6.08
CA THR A 420 13.10 10.36 -4.77
C THR A 420 14.41 11.14 -4.78
N LEU A 421 14.69 11.95 -3.75
CA LEU A 421 15.99 12.63 -3.61
C LEU A 421 17.17 11.65 -3.60
N PRO A 422 17.14 10.56 -2.80
CA PRO A 422 18.12 9.49 -2.94
C PRO A 422 18.13 8.89 -4.34
N GLY A 423 16.98 8.71 -5.00
CA GLY A 423 16.91 8.29 -6.40
C GLY A 423 17.76 9.14 -7.35
N ILE A 424 17.77 10.48 -7.18
CA ILE A 424 18.64 11.39 -7.95
C ILE A 424 20.13 11.11 -7.66
N ALA A 425 20.51 10.84 -6.40
CA ALA A 425 21.87 10.42 -6.09
C ALA A 425 22.22 9.07 -6.76
N GLY A 426 21.25 8.17 -6.89
CA GLY A 426 21.37 6.93 -7.66
C GLY A 426 21.66 7.15 -9.13
N PHE A 427 21.06 8.18 -9.74
CA PHE A 427 21.40 8.59 -11.11
C PHE A 427 22.86 9.04 -11.23
N VAL A 428 23.32 9.89 -10.31
CA VAL A 428 24.72 10.37 -10.30
C VAL A 428 25.68 9.19 -10.16
N LEU A 429 25.41 8.28 -9.23
CA LEU A 429 26.21 7.07 -9.04
C LEU A 429 26.23 6.20 -10.30
N THR A 430 25.07 5.99 -10.92
CA THR A 430 24.93 5.20 -12.16
C THR A 430 25.68 5.82 -13.33
N VAL A 431 25.68 7.15 -13.46
CA VAL A 431 26.48 7.83 -14.48
C VAL A 431 27.97 7.55 -14.24
N GLY A 432 28.44 7.64 -13.00
CA GLY A 432 29.83 7.34 -12.64
C GLY A 432 30.23 5.91 -13.00
N THR A 433 29.41 4.92 -12.62
CA THR A 433 29.68 3.50 -12.92
C THR A 433 29.57 3.18 -14.42
N ALA A 434 28.64 3.81 -15.15
CA ALA A 434 28.52 3.66 -16.60
C ALA A 434 29.74 4.24 -17.34
N VAL A 435 30.30 5.33 -16.84
CA VAL A 435 31.55 5.92 -17.35
C VAL A 435 32.73 5.00 -17.07
N ASP A 436 32.85 4.49 -15.84
CA ASP A 436 33.92 3.57 -15.44
C ASP A 436 34.00 2.33 -16.33
N ALA A 437 32.85 1.72 -16.66
CA ALA A 437 32.79 0.60 -17.60
C ALA A 437 33.40 0.94 -18.98
N ASN A 438 33.17 2.17 -19.48
CA ASN A 438 33.75 2.62 -20.74
C ASN A 438 35.24 2.96 -20.62
N VAL A 439 35.69 3.50 -19.48
CA VAL A 439 37.12 3.71 -19.20
C VAL A 439 37.85 2.37 -19.22
N LEU A 440 37.34 1.36 -18.50
CA LEU A 440 37.97 0.04 -18.42
C LEU A 440 38.12 -0.61 -19.81
N ILE A 441 37.10 -0.50 -20.66
CA ILE A 441 37.16 -0.98 -22.05
C ILE A 441 38.25 -0.23 -22.83
N ASN A 442 38.26 1.10 -22.78
CA ASN A 442 39.22 1.90 -23.54
C ASN A 442 40.66 1.67 -23.10
N GLU A 443 40.93 1.61 -21.79
CA GLU A 443 42.25 1.29 -21.25
C GLU A 443 42.68 -0.12 -21.61
N ARG A 444 41.77 -1.10 -21.55
CA ARG A 444 42.12 -2.47 -21.96
C ARG A 444 42.47 -2.56 -23.45
N ILE A 445 41.77 -1.82 -24.31
CA ILE A 445 42.12 -1.73 -25.73
C ILE A 445 43.48 -1.06 -25.92
N ARG A 446 43.75 0.03 -25.19
CA ARG A 446 45.04 0.76 -25.21
C ARG A 446 46.19 -0.15 -24.75
N GLU A 447 45.98 -0.94 -23.70
CA GLU A 447 46.93 -1.92 -23.19
C GLU A 447 47.26 -3.00 -24.23
N GLU A 448 46.24 -3.60 -24.85
CA GLU A 448 46.45 -4.64 -25.87
C GLU A 448 47.09 -4.08 -27.14
N ARG A 449 46.84 -2.81 -27.47
CA ARG A 449 47.54 -2.13 -28.56
C ARG A 449 49.01 -1.88 -28.25
N ARG A 450 49.35 -1.47 -27.02
CA ARG A 450 50.74 -1.31 -26.54
C ARG A 450 51.52 -2.62 -26.54
N ARG A 451 50.83 -3.76 -26.37
CA ARG A 451 51.39 -5.11 -26.51
C ARG A 451 51.67 -5.52 -27.97
N GLY A 452 51.45 -4.64 -28.95
CA GLY A 452 51.77 -4.86 -30.36
C GLY A 452 50.67 -5.58 -31.16
N ARG A 453 49.48 -5.81 -30.59
CA ARG A 453 48.38 -6.48 -31.30
C ARG A 453 47.78 -5.59 -32.38
N SER A 454 47.23 -6.20 -33.43
CA SER A 454 46.50 -5.45 -34.46
C SER A 454 45.29 -4.71 -33.89
N VAL A 455 44.85 -3.65 -34.57
CA VAL A 455 43.70 -2.81 -34.17
C VAL A 455 42.45 -3.66 -33.87
N LEU A 456 42.13 -4.60 -34.78
CA LEU A 456 40.95 -5.45 -34.66
C LEU A 456 41.06 -6.43 -33.47
N GLN A 457 42.22 -7.05 -33.28
CA GLN A 457 42.47 -7.97 -32.16
C GLN A 457 42.48 -7.25 -30.81
N SER A 458 43.01 -6.03 -30.76
CA SER A 458 43.04 -5.20 -29.54
C SER A 458 41.63 -4.86 -29.08
N VAL A 459 40.75 -4.51 -30.01
CA VAL A 459 39.33 -4.22 -29.73
C VAL A 459 38.59 -5.49 -29.31
N GLU A 460 38.76 -6.60 -30.03
CA GLU A 460 38.06 -7.85 -29.70
C GLU A 460 38.44 -8.37 -28.32
N LEU A 461 39.75 -8.40 -28.00
CA LEU A 461 40.21 -8.83 -26.69
C LEU A 461 39.86 -7.81 -25.61
N GLY A 462 39.97 -6.51 -25.91
CA GLY A 462 39.61 -5.43 -25.00
C GLY A 462 38.19 -5.55 -24.49
N TYR A 463 37.21 -5.69 -25.40
CA TYR A 463 35.82 -5.91 -25.01
C TYR A 463 35.61 -7.26 -24.31
N LYS A 464 36.29 -8.34 -24.73
CA LYS A 464 36.12 -9.66 -24.11
C LYS A 464 36.57 -9.65 -22.65
N GLU A 465 37.78 -9.17 -22.37
CA GLU A 465 38.35 -9.14 -21.02
C GLU A 465 37.67 -8.09 -20.13
N ALA A 466 37.40 -6.88 -20.65
CA ALA A 466 36.72 -5.85 -19.88
C ALA A 466 35.28 -6.25 -19.55
N SER A 467 34.55 -6.90 -20.46
CA SER A 467 33.16 -7.32 -20.24
C SER A 467 33.00 -8.25 -19.03
N ARG A 468 33.97 -9.14 -18.79
CA ARG A 468 33.95 -10.03 -17.63
C ARG A 468 34.06 -9.25 -16.33
N THR A 469 35.04 -8.34 -16.26
CA THR A 469 35.28 -7.50 -15.08
C THR A 469 34.08 -6.58 -14.81
N ILE A 470 33.52 -5.97 -15.85
CA ILE A 470 32.33 -5.12 -15.77
C ILE A 470 31.13 -5.91 -15.25
N PHE A 471 30.93 -7.14 -15.73
CA PHE A 471 29.85 -7.99 -15.26
C PHE A 471 30.02 -8.35 -13.77
N GLU A 472 31.23 -8.75 -13.36
CA GLU A 472 31.54 -9.08 -11.96
C GLU A 472 31.28 -7.88 -11.02
N ALA A 473 31.77 -6.68 -11.37
CA ALA A 473 31.54 -5.47 -10.57
C ALA A 473 30.05 -5.07 -10.48
N ASN A 474 29.33 -5.16 -11.60
CA ASN A 474 27.89 -4.84 -11.64
C ASN A 474 27.02 -5.84 -10.88
N VAL A 475 27.41 -7.13 -10.85
CA VAL A 475 26.74 -8.12 -10.02
C VAL A 475 26.86 -7.76 -8.54
N THR A 476 28.04 -7.31 -8.08
CA THR A 476 28.21 -6.84 -6.69
C THR A 476 27.29 -5.67 -6.38
N HIS A 477 27.22 -4.67 -7.27
CA HIS A 477 26.30 -3.54 -7.09
C HIS A 477 24.83 -3.96 -7.11
N ALA A 478 24.46 -4.91 -7.98
CA ALA A 478 23.10 -5.44 -8.07
C ALA A 478 22.70 -6.17 -6.78
N ILE A 479 23.61 -6.94 -6.17
CA ILE A 479 23.36 -7.60 -4.87
C ILE A 479 23.06 -6.55 -3.80
N SER A 480 23.88 -5.49 -3.69
CA SER A 480 23.63 -4.40 -2.74
C SER A 480 22.27 -3.73 -3.00
N ALA A 481 21.94 -3.47 -4.26
CA ALA A 481 20.67 -2.86 -4.64
C ALA A 481 19.46 -3.77 -4.31
N ILE A 482 19.56 -5.08 -4.53
CA ILE A 482 18.51 -6.04 -4.17
C ILE A 482 18.29 -6.06 -2.65
N ILE A 483 19.36 -6.06 -1.85
CA ILE A 483 19.25 -6.00 -0.38
C ILE A 483 18.56 -4.71 0.05
N MET A 484 18.93 -3.56 -0.55
CA MET A 484 18.28 -2.27 -0.30
C MET A 484 16.81 -2.27 -0.73
N LEU A 485 16.43 -2.97 -1.80
CA LEU A 485 15.05 -3.09 -2.25
C LEU A 485 14.20 -3.91 -1.27
N LEU A 486 14.75 -5.03 -0.79
CA LEU A 486 14.05 -5.93 0.14
C LEU A 486 13.91 -5.33 1.54
N MET A 487 14.99 -4.75 2.07
CA MET A 487 15.07 -4.30 3.46
C MET A 487 14.89 -2.79 3.64
N GLY A 488 15.12 -1.99 2.60
CA GLY A 488 14.97 -0.53 2.67
C GLY A 488 13.51 -0.11 2.73
N SER A 489 13.26 1.09 3.25
CA SER A 489 11.95 1.73 3.30
C SER A 489 11.95 3.03 2.48
N GLY A 490 10.77 3.37 1.93
CA GLY A 490 10.49 4.61 1.21
C GLY A 490 11.63 5.07 0.27
N PRO A 491 12.38 6.14 0.60
CA PRO A 491 13.41 6.71 -0.26
C PRO A 491 14.56 5.76 -0.65
N ILE A 492 14.94 4.83 0.23
CA ILE A 492 16.03 3.87 -0.03
C ILE A 492 15.63 2.88 -1.13
N ARG A 493 14.35 2.48 -1.19
CA ARG A 493 13.85 1.64 -2.28
C ARG A 493 13.90 2.38 -3.62
N GLY A 494 13.55 3.67 -3.63
CA GLY A 494 13.67 4.51 -4.83
C GLY A 494 15.11 4.55 -5.36
N PHE A 495 16.10 4.75 -4.49
CA PHE A 495 17.52 4.66 -4.85
C PHE A 495 17.90 3.29 -5.43
N ALA A 496 17.46 2.20 -4.79
CA ALA A 496 17.77 0.85 -5.21
C ALA A 496 17.20 0.51 -6.61
N ILE A 497 15.97 0.98 -6.92
CA ILE A 497 15.34 0.77 -8.23
C ILE A 497 16.13 1.49 -9.33
N VAL A 498 16.48 2.78 -9.11
CA VAL A 498 17.28 3.55 -10.07
C VAL A 498 18.63 2.87 -10.30
N LEU A 499 19.28 2.40 -9.24
CA LEU A 499 20.56 1.70 -9.33
C LEU A 499 20.45 0.38 -10.12
N LEU A 500 19.43 -0.45 -9.87
CA LEU A 500 19.22 -1.72 -10.58
C LEU A 500 18.97 -1.51 -12.08
N ILE A 501 18.08 -0.57 -12.41
CA ILE A 501 17.80 -0.20 -13.80
C ILE A 501 19.10 0.30 -14.44
N GLY A 502 19.78 1.21 -13.76
CA GLY A 502 21.04 1.81 -14.18
C GLY A 502 22.15 0.81 -14.48
N ILE A 503 22.30 -0.22 -13.64
CA ILE A 503 23.25 -1.31 -13.85
C ILE A 503 22.89 -2.12 -15.10
N GLY A 504 21.61 -2.52 -15.24
CA GLY A 504 21.17 -3.30 -16.38
C GLY A 504 21.35 -2.55 -17.70
N THR A 505 20.98 -1.27 -17.72
CA THR A 505 21.08 -0.42 -18.91
C THR A 505 22.51 -0.02 -19.22
N SER A 506 23.36 0.19 -18.20
CA SER A 506 24.78 0.55 -18.39
C SER A 506 25.57 -0.60 -18.99
N VAL A 507 25.38 -1.84 -18.53
CA VAL A 507 26.04 -3.02 -19.12
C VAL A 507 25.66 -3.17 -20.59
N PHE A 508 24.38 -3.01 -20.93
CA PHE A 508 23.92 -3.09 -22.30
C PHE A 508 24.53 -1.98 -23.17
N THR A 509 24.49 -0.73 -22.71
CA THR A 509 25.02 0.41 -23.47
C THR A 509 26.55 0.37 -23.60
N ALA A 510 27.28 0.04 -22.53
CA ALA A 510 28.74 0.02 -22.50
C ALA A 510 29.37 -1.21 -23.16
N VAL A 511 28.70 -2.36 -23.24
CA VAL A 511 29.28 -3.58 -23.84
C VAL A 511 28.72 -3.87 -25.23
N VAL A 512 27.43 -3.59 -25.47
CA VAL A 512 26.78 -3.93 -26.74
C VAL A 512 26.74 -2.73 -27.68
N PHE A 513 26.28 -1.57 -27.21
CA PHE A 513 26.08 -0.40 -28.07
C PHE A 513 27.40 0.28 -28.46
N THR A 514 28.30 0.57 -27.52
CA THR A 514 29.63 1.14 -27.84
C THR A 514 30.43 0.21 -28.75
N ARG A 515 30.40 -1.10 -28.50
CA ARG A 515 31.05 -2.11 -29.35
C ARG A 515 30.50 -2.06 -30.77
N MET A 516 29.19 -1.94 -30.93
CA MET A 516 28.57 -1.79 -32.26
C MET A 516 29.11 -0.55 -32.98
N LEU A 517 29.19 0.60 -32.30
CA LEU A 517 29.74 1.83 -32.88
C LEU A 517 31.21 1.68 -33.31
N VAL A 518 32.05 1.13 -32.41
CA VAL A 518 33.48 0.91 -32.67
C VAL A 518 33.69 -0.05 -33.83
N VAL A 519 33.00 -1.20 -33.84
CA VAL A 519 33.14 -2.20 -34.91
C VAL A 519 32.66 -1.66 -36.25
N THR A 520 31.56 -0.91 -36.27
CA THR A 520 31.04 -0.26 -37.48
C THR A 520 32.03 0.74 -38.05
N TRP A 521 32.69 1.51 -37.17
CA TRP A 521 33.72 2.45 -37.58
C TRP A 521 34.96 1.75 -38.14
N ILE A 522 35.48 0.72 -37.47
CA ILE A 522 36.67 -0.04 -37.92
C ILE A 522 36.44 -0.63 -39.31
N ARG A 523 35.24 -1.16 -39.58
CA ARG A 523 34.88 -1.70 -40.90
C ARG A 523 34.87 -0.65 -42.00
N ARG A 524 34.38 0.55 -41.70
CA ARG A 524 34.24 1.64 -42.67
C ARG A 524 35.55 2.38 -42.92
N ALA A 525 36.31 2.65 -41.87
CA ALA A 525 37.51 3.48 -41.93
C ALA A 525 38.81 2.69 -42.16
N ARG A 526 38.83 1.38 -41.84
CA ARG A 526 40.02 0.51 -41.91
C ARG A 526 41.32 1.18 -41.41
N PRO A 527 41.35 1.70 -40.18
CA PRO A 527 42.50 2.44 -39.68
C PRO A 527 43.72 1.52 -39.49
N THR A 528 44.89 1.98 -39.93
CA THR A 528 46.18 1.31 -39.74
C THR A 528 46.74 1.50 -38.32
N ASP A 529 46.35 2.59 -37.65
CA ASP A 529 46.68 2.84 -36.24
C ASP A 529 45.53 3.51 -35.48
N MET A 530 45.54 3.37 -34.15
CA MET A 530 44.53 3.95 -33.26
C MET A 530 45.19 4.83 -32.21
N ASN A 531 44.96 6.14 -32.28
CA ASN A 531 45.23 7.06 -31.17
C ASN A 531 44.03 6.97 -30.21
N ILE A 532 44.20 6.15 -29.17
CA ILE A 532 43.29 6.08 -28.02
C ILE A 532 43.93 6.81 -26.88
#